data_AF-G1Q2M2-F1
#
_entry.id   AF-G1Q2M2-F1
#
_cell.length_a   1.000
_cell.length_b   1.000
_cell.length_c   1.000
_cell.angle_alpha   90.00
_cell.angle_beta   90.00
_cell.angle_gamma   90.00
#
_symmetry.space_group_name_H-M   'P 1'
#
loop_
_entity.id
_entity.type
_entity.pdbx_description
1 polymer ?
#
loop_
_entity_poly.entity_id
_entity_poly.type
_entity_poly.pdbx_seq_one_letter_code
_entity_poly.pdbx_strand_id
1 'polypeptide(L)'
;MVLFRSFVCLLVLYLLQGSDTSFVRLNNNGYEGIIIAINPGVPENEALIEKIKDMVTAASTYLFEATERRFFFKNVSILIPDTWKEKPQYKRPKHESYTHADVLVAPPTLPDRDEPYTKQFKPCEEKGEYIHFTPDVVLGKKQNEYGPTDRLLVHEWAHLRWGVFDEYNDDEPFYSASSKRIEATRHDHLHFLQCSTGITGVNRVYKCQGNSCVFNKCKIDPKTKLYEKNCQFFPDKDQTEKTSIMFMQGITSVVKFCNKQNHNEEAPSLQNKKCEFRSTWEVISNSEDFKNTTPMVESPPSPVFSLLRIRDRILCLVLDKSGSMGGYNRLNRMNQAAKYFLLQAVQNGTWVGMVHFDSTANIKSKLIQIISTNERNMLVNSLPTAASGGTSICAGIKAAFQ
;
A
#
# COMPACT_ATOMS: atom_id res chain seq x y z
N MET A 1 22.10 37.02 14.80
CA MET A 1 22.54 35.95 13.87
C MET A 1 22.43 34.52 14.41
N VAL A 2 22.18 34.31 15.71
CA VAL A 2 22.02 32.96 16.30
C VAL A 2 20.56 32.45 16.17
N LEU A 3 19.57 33.33 16.33
CA LEU A 3 18.14 33.00 16.20
C LEU A 3 17.71 32.53 14.80
N PHE A 4 18.31 33.07 13.73
CA PHE A 4 18.00 32.67 12.35
C PHE A 4 18.52 31.25 12.01
N ARG A 5 19.60 30.79 12.66
CA ARG A 5 20.15 29.45 12.43
C ARG A 5 19.32 28.35 13.10
N SER A 6 18.76 28.62 14.29
CA SER A 6 17.86 27.66 14.95
C SER A 6 16.55 27.46 14.17
N PHE A 7 16.03 28.52 13.52
CA PHE A 7 14.80 28.43 12.71
C PHE A 7 14.99 27.60 11.43
N VAL A 8 16.16 27.73 10.77
CA VAL A 8 16.51 26.93 9.59
C VAL A 8 16.72 25.44 9.95
N CYS A 9 17.33 25.14 11.11
CA CYS A 9 17.45 23.75 11.58
C CYS A 9 16.08 23.11 11.92
N LEU A 10 15.14 23.87 12.48
CA LEU A 10 13.78 23.41 12.73
C LEU A 10 12.98 23.16 11.44
N LEU A 11 13.15 24.01 10.41
CA LEU A 11 12.57 23.80 9.08
C LEU A 11 13.17 22.57 8.37
N VAL A 12 14.48 22.34 8.50
CA VAL A 12 15.15 21.15 7.94
C VAL A 12 14.77 19.87 8.69
N LEU A 13 14.52 19.92 10.01
CA LEU A 13 13.97 18.80 10.79
C LEU A 13 12.49 18.53 10.46
N TYR A 14 11.70 19.55 10.14
CA TYR A 14 10.34 19.38 9.60
C TYR A 14 10.36 18.75 8.19
N LEU A 15 11.35 19.10 7.36
CA LEU A 15 11.55 18.51 6.03
C LEU A 15 12.24 17.13 6.08
N LEU A 16 12.83 16.76 7.22
CA LEU A 16 13.49 15.46 7.49
C LEU A 16 12.67 14.56 8.41
N GLN A 17 11.41 14.91 8.71
CA GLN A 17 10.44 13.85 8.97
C GLN A 17 10.48 12.95 7.74
N GLY A 18 11.07 11.75 7.89
CA GLY A 18 11.02 10.71 6.89
C GLY A 18 9.58 10.63 6.43
N SER A 19 9.36 11.02 5.18
CA SER A 19 8.06 10.94 4.57
C SER A 19 7.74 9.44 4.47
N ASP A 20 7.09 8.90 5.49
CA ASP A 20 6.37 7.62 5.50
C ASP A 20 5.18 7.71 4.53
N THR A 21 5.39 8.26 3.34
CA THR A 21 4.35 8.50 2.35
C THR A 21 4.60 7.64 1.13
N SER A 22 3.52 7.00 0.71
CA SER A 22 3.33 6.47 -0.62
C SER A 22 3.87 7.44 -1.68
N PHE A 23 4.56 6.92 -2.69
CA PHE A 23 5.03 7.71 -3.83
C PHE A 23 3.90 8.05 -4.82
N VAL A 24 2.67 7.63 -4.55
CA VAL A 24 1.53 7.78 -5.46
C VAL A 24 1.16 9.25 -5.66
N ARG A 25 1.26 9.67 -6.92
CA ARG A 25 0.86 10.99 -7.39
C ARG A 25 -0.23 10.85 -8.45
N LEU A 26 -1.12 11.83 -8.48
CA LEU A 26 -2.14 11.92 -9.52
C LEU A 26 -1.65 12.90 -10.58
N ASN A 27 -1.57 12.45 -11.83
CA ASN A 27 -1.08 13.25 -12.95
C ASN A 27 -1.97 13.03 -14.18
N ASN A 28 -2.66 14.08 -14.63
CA ASN A 28 -3.65 14.02 -15.70
C ASN A 28 -4.57 12.80 -15.51
N ASN A 29 -5.28 12.77 -14.38
CA ASN A 29 -6.27 11.74 -14.04
C ASN A 29 -5.71 10.33 -13.76
N GLY A 30 -4.44 10.06 -14.07
CA GLY A 30 -3.80 8.77 -13.84
C GLY A 30 -2.95 8.75 -12.58
N TYR A 31 -3.10 7.71 -11.76
CA TYR A 31 -2.22 7.45 -10.63
C TYR A 31 -0.89 6.88 -11.10
N GLU A 32 0.19 7.56 -10.72
CA GLU A 32 1.58 7.20 -11.01
C GLU A 32 2.35 6.94 -9.73
N GLY A 33 3.40 6.11 -9.80
CA GLY A 33 4.27 5.83 -8.65
C GLY A 33 3.73 4.77 -7.70
N ILE A 34 2.79 3.94 -8.18
CA ILE A 34 2.21 2.84 -7.40
C ILE A 34 3.23 1.72 -7.30
N ILE A 35 3.46 1.20 -6.09
CA ILE A 35 4.37 0.10 -5.82
C ILE A 35 3.58 -1.09 -5.28
N ILE A 36 3.63 -2.20 -6.01
CA ILE A 36 3.12 -3.50 -5.56
C ILE A 36 4.32 -4.39 -5.25
N ALA A 37 4.54 -4.72 -3.98
CA ALA A 37 5.69 -5.50 -3.54
C ALA A 37 5.32 -6.94 -3.18
N ILE A 38 6.03 -7.90 -3.76
CA ILE A 38 5.92 -9.32 -3.41
C ILE A 38 6.88 -9.59 -2.26
N ASN A 39 6.37 -10.16 -1.17
CA ASN A 39 7.17 -10.46 0.01
C ASN A 39 8.19 -11.59 -0.27
N PRO A 40 9.43 -11.50 0.26
CA PRO A 40 10.45 -12.55 0.09
C PRO A 40 10.04 -13.95 0.54
N GLY A 41 9.09 -14.06 1.48
CA GLY A 41 8.51 -15.32 1.95
C GLY A 41 7.49 -15.94 0.98
N VAL A 42 7.12 -15.26 -0.10
CA VAL A 42 6.26 -15.82 -1.15
C VAL A 42 7.11 -16.65 -2.12
N PRO A 43 6.83 -17.95 -2.31
CA PRO A 43 7.55 -18.79 -3.27
C PRO A 43 7.45 -18.26 -4.70
N GLU A 44 8.49 -18.50 -5.50
CA GLU A 44 8.53 -18.06 -6.89
C GLU A 44 7.39 -18.67 -7.71
N ASN A 45 6.53 -17.82 -8.26
CA ASN A 45 5.43 -18.19 -9.13
C ASN A 45 5.25 -17.13 -10.22
N GLU A 46 5.62 -17.45 -11.45
CA GLU A 46 5.54 -16.50 -12.57
C GLU A 46 4.12 -16.03 -12.86
N ALA A 47 3.12 -16.89 -12.64
CA ALA A 47 1.72 -16.55 -12.85
C ALA A 47 1.24 -15.44 -11.91
N LEU A 48 1.89 -15.26 -10.76
CA LEU A 48 1.54 -14.20 -9.82
C LEU A 48 1.79 -12.81 -10.42
N ILE A 49 2.89 -12.62 -11.14
CA ILE A 49 3.21 -11.33 -11.79
C ILE A 49 2.16 -11.00 -12.85
N GLU A 50 1.79 -11.97 -13.68
CA GLU A 50 0.77 -11.75 -14.70
C GLU A 50 -0.60 -11.51 -14.08
N LYS A 51 -0.95 -12.22 -12.99
CA LYS A 51 -2.21 -11.98 -12.27
C LYS A 51 -2.28 -10.62 -11.60
N ILE A 52 -1.16 -10.09 -11.08
CA ILE A 52 -1.09 -8.71 -10.60
C ILE A 52 -1.39 -7.74 -11.74
N LYS A 53 -0.80 -7.94 -12.93
CA LYS A 53 -1.06 -7.08 -14.09
C LYS A 53 -2.50 -7.14 -14.55
N ASP A 54 -3.08 -8.34 -14.65
CA ASP A 54 -4.49 -8.56 -15.01
C ASP A 54 -5.40 -7.82 -14.03
N MET A 55 -5.20 -8.03 -12.72
CA MET A 55 -5.97 -7.41 -11.65
C MET A 55 -5.92 -5.88 -11.74
N VAL A 56 -4.72 -5.29 -11.85
CA VAL A 56 -4.56 -3.84 -11.91
C VAL A 56 -5.12 -3.25 -13.21
N THR A 57 -5.00 -3.96 -14.33
CA THR A 57 -5.54 -3.51 -15.62
C THR A 57 -7.07 -3.46 -15.58
N ALA A 58 -7.72 -4.52 -15.10
CA ALA A 58 -9.17 -4.55 -14.96
C ALA A 58 -9.67 -3.56 -13.89
N ALA A 59 -8.97 -3.45 -12.77
CA ALA A 59 -9.28 -2.48 -11.72
C ALA A 59 -9.17 -1.04 -12.21
N SER A 60 -8.22 -0.74 -13.10
CA SER A 60 -8.05 0.58 -13.70
C SER A 60 -9.29 1.02 -14.48
N THR A 61 -9.85 0.12 -15.31
CA THR A 61 -11.10 0.37 -16.04
C THR A 61 -12.28 0.50 -15.08
N TYR A 62 -12.35 -0.38 -14.07
CA TYR A 62 -13.44 -0.35 -13.09
C TYR A 62 -13.45 0.93 -12.25
N LEU A 63 -12.29 1.35 -11.74
CA LEU A 63 -12.08 2.60 -11.01
C LEU A 63 -12.49 3.81 -11.85
N PHE A 64 -12.12 3.81 -13.12
CA PHE A 64 -12.44 4.90 -14.04
C PHE A 64 -13.95 5.09 -14.18
N GLU A 65 -14.70 4.01 -14.42
CA GLU A 65 -16.16 4.09 -14.53
C GLU A 65 -16.81 4.44 -13.18
N ALA A 66 -16.32 3.88 -12.07
CA ALA A 66 -16.84 4.12 -10.72
C ALA A 66 -16.63 5.56 -10.23
N THR A 67 -15.64 6.26 -10.79
CA THR A 67 -15.26 7.63 -10.40
C THR A 67 -15.73 8.67 -11.41
N GLU A 68 -16.82 8.39 -12.13
CA GLU A 68 -17.37 9.28 -13.16
C GLU A 68 -16.37 9.63 -14.25
N ARG A 69 -15.61 8.63 -14.72
CA ARG A 69 -14.60 8.74 -15.78
C ARG A 69 -13.43 9.65 -15.38
N ARG A 70 -13.00 9.59 -14.12
CA ARG A 70 -11.92 10.44 -13.62
C ARG A 70 -10.64 9.67 -13.39
N PHE A 71 -10.61 8.65 -12.55
CA PHE A 71 -9.34 8.10 -12.06
C PHE A 71 -9.02 6.75 -12.65
N PHE A 72 -7.75 6.53 -12.97
CA PHE A 72 -7.26 5.25 -13.48
C PHE A 72 -5.84 4.98 -13.01
N PHE A 73 -5.39 3.74 -13.06
CA PHE A 73 -4.00 3.36 -12.77
C PHE A 73 -3.13 3.54 -14.02
N LYS A 74 -2.05 4.32 -13.90
CA LYS A 74 -1.22 4.71 -15.05
C LYS A 74 0.17 4.07 -15.01
N ASN A 75 0.95 4.27 -13.95
CA ASN A 75 2.30 3.71 -13.82
C ASN A 75 2.42 2.88 -12.54
N VAL A 76 2.73 1.59 -12.72
CA VAL A 76 2.77 0.60 -11.63
C VAL A 76 4.11 -0.13 -11.65
N SER A 77 4.79 -0.13 -10.51
CA SER A 77 6.04 -0.84 -10.30
C SER A 77 5.77 -2.10 -9.49
N ILE A 78 6.08 -3.26 -10.06
CA ILE A 78 6.01 -4.55 -9.36
C ILE A 78 7.39 -4.86 -8.81
N LEU A 79 7.52 -4.84 -7.49
CA LEU A 79 8.75 -5.10 -6.76
C LEU A 79 8.85 -6.60 -6.43
N ILE A 80 9.77 -7.27 -7.10
CA ILE A 80 10.04 -8.71 -7.04
C ILE A 80 11.15 -8.94 -6.00
N PRO A 81 11.00 -9.90 -5.07
CA PRO A 81 12.01 -10.15 -4.06
C PRO A 81 13.30 -10.71 -4.64
N ASP A 82 14.37 -10.56 -3.89
CA ASP A 82 15.69 -11.14 -4.19
C ASP A 82 15.68 -12.68 -4.10
N THR A 83 14.73 -13.28 -3.36
CA THR A 83 14.54 -14.74 -3.28
C THR A 83 14.11 -15.37 -4.60
N TRP A 84 13.53 -14.60 -5.54
CA TRP A 84 13.16 -15.08 -6.87
C TRP A 84 14.35 -14.99 -7.83
N LYS A 85 14.41 -15.88 -8.82
CA LYS A 85 15.49 -15.91 -9.82
C LYS A 85 15.54 -14.63 -10.64
N GLU A 86 16.75 -14.15 -10.92
CA GLU A 86 16.95 -13.00 -11.79
C GLU A 86 16.54 -13.32 -13.24
N LYS A 87 15.85 -12.38 -13.90
CA LYS A 87 15.49 -12.47 -15.31
C LYS A 87 15.85 -11.19 -16.05
N PRO A 88 16.14 -11.24 -17.37
CA PRO A 88 16.60 -10.09 -18.15
C PRO A 88 15.64 -8.89 -18.14
N GLN A 89 14.33 -9.14 -18.00
CA GLN A 89 13.31 -8.10 -17.96
C GLN A 89 13.27 -7.32 -16.64
N TYR A 90 13.92 -7.82 -15.59
CA TYR A 90 13.91 -7.18 -14.27
C TYR A 90 14.93 -6.06 -14.18
N LYS A 91 14.43 -4.84 -13.96
CA LYS A 91 15.25 -3.65 -13.76
C LYS A 91 15.62 -3.49 -12.28
N ARG A 92 16.61 -2.64 -12.01
CA ARG A 92 16.99 -2.28 -10.65
C ARG A 92 16.05 -1.19 -10.11
N PRO A 93 15.49 -1.34 -8.89
CA PRO A 93 14.79 -0.27 -8.21
C PRO A 93 15.69 0.95 -8.03
N LYS A 94 15.13 2.15 -8.18
CA LYS A 94 15.86 3.41 -7.93
C LYS A 94 15.48 3.99 -6.58
N HIS A 95 14.18 4.11 -6.36
CA HIS A 95 13.59 4.70 -5.15
C HIS A 95 12.52 3.77 -4.55
N GLU A 96 12.01 2.86 -5.35
CA GLU A 96 11.02 1.86 -4.97
C GLU A 96 11.62 0.89 -3.95
N SER A 97 10.88 0.65 -2.86
CA SER A 97 11.31 -0.22 -1.77
C SER A 97 10.10 -0.85 -1.10
N TYR A 98 10.34 -1.98 -0.43
CA TYR A 98 9.28 -2.74 0.22
C TYR A 98 8.56 -1.91 1.30
N THR A 99 9.26 -1.03 2.01
CA THR A 99 8.69 -0.20 3.09
C THR A 99 7.76 0.91 2.59
N HIS A 100 7.88 1.31 1.32
CA HIS A 100 7.05 2.35 0.70
C HIS A 100 6.04 1.77 -0.28
N ALA A 101 5.78 0.45 -0.21
CA ALA A 101 4.85 -0.22 -1.09
C ALA A 101 3.40 0.08 -0.70
N ASP A 102 2.57 0.36 -1.71
CA ASP A 102 1.14 0.64 -1.55
C ASP A 102 0.31 -0.64 -1.42
N VAL A 103 0.78 -1.71 -2.08
CA VAL A 103 0.18 -3.04 -2.03
C VAL A 103 1.25 -4.05 -1.70
N LEU A 104 1.02 -4.85 -0.66
CA LEU A 104 1.87 -5.94 -0.24
C LEU A 104 1.22 -7.26 -0.63
N VAL A 105 1.90 -8.05 -1.46
CA VAL A 105 1.54 -9.44 -1.74
C VAL A 105 2.36 -10.32 -0.82
N ALA A 106 1.78 -10.74 0.30
CA ALA A 106 2.49 -11.41 1.39
C ALA A 106 1.70 -12.59 1.96
N PRO A 107 2.36 -13.55 2.64
CA PRO A 107 1.67 -14.61 3.36
C PRO A 107 0.60 -14.05 4.32
N PRO A 108 -0.44 -14.84 4.65
CA PRO A 108 -1.47 -14.39 5.56
C PRO A 108 -0.90 -14.08 6.95
N THR A 109 -1.38 -13.01 7.58
CA THR A 109 -0.93 -12.56 8.90
C THR A 109 -1.22 -13.58 10.00
N LEU A 110 -2.32 -14.33 9.84
CA LEU A 110 -2.70 -15.46 10.67
C LEU A 110 -2.88 -16.69 9.78
N PRO A 111 -2.52 -17.91 10.22
CA PRO A 111 -2.77 -19.13 9.46
C PRO A 111 -4.23 -19.22 9.02
N ASP A 112 -4.44 -19.60 7.75
CA ASP A 112 -5.75 -19.78 7.11
C ASP A 112 -6.66 -18.53 7.05
N ARG A 113 -6.09 -17.32 7.21
CA ARG A 113 -6.80 -16.05 7.00
C ARG A 113 -6.24 -15.30 5.81
N ASP A 114 -6.79 -15.60 4.64
CA ASP A 114 -6.49 -14.91 3.37
C ASP A 114 -7.28 -13.61 3.19
N GLU A 115 -7.79 -13.03 4.27
CA GLU A 115 -8.63 -11.84 4.21
C GLU A 115 -7.84 -10.65 3.66
N PRO A 116 -8.25 -10.09 2.51
CA PRO A 116 -7.69 -8.86 1.98
C PRO A 116 -8.04 -7.69 2.90
N TYR A 117 -7.10 -6.77 3.13
CA TYR A 117 -7.38 -5.60 3.96
C TYR A 117 -6.46 -4.42 3.65
N THR A 118 -6.93 -3.22 3.99
CA THR A 118 -6.11 -2.01 4.05
C THR A 118 -5.77 -1.68 5.49
N LYS A 119 -4.48 -1.51 5.77
CA LYS A 119 -4.03 -1.03 7.08
C LYS A 119 -4.34 0.45 7.22
N GLN A 120 -5.49 0.77 7.80
CA GLN A 120 -5.98 2.14 8.01
C GLN A 120 -6.34 2.37 9.48
N PHE A 121 -5.45 3.02 10.23
CA PHE A 121 -5.71 3.42 11.63
C PHE A 121 -6.08 4.89 11.79
N LYS A 122 -5.99 5.66 10.70
CA LYS A 122 -6.23 7.10 10.72
C LYS A 122 -7.74 7.41 10.61
N PRO A 123 -8.15 8.65 10.98
CA PRO A 123 -9.52 9.11 10.80
C PRO A 123 -10.01 9.07 9.34
N CYS A 124 -11.29 9.38 9.14
CA CYS A 124 -11.84 9.58 7.81
C CYS A 124 -11.05 10.64 7.03
N GLU A 125 -11.00 10.53 5.69
CA GLU A 125 -10.24 11.40 4.77
C GLU A 125 -8.71 11.25 4.82
N GLU A 126 -8.18 10.50 5.78
CA GLU A 126 -6.75 10.25 5.88
C GLU A 126 -6.33 8.97 5.15
N LYS A 127 -5.24 9.06 4.40
CA LYS A 127 -4.70 7.93 3.63
C LYS A 127 -4.29 6.77 4.55
N GLY A 128 -4.62 5.56 4.13
CA GLY A 128 -4.12 4.32 4.74
C GLY A 128 -2.61 4.15 4.56
N GLU A 129 -2.04 3.15 5.22
CA GLU A 129 -0.61 2.82 5.13
C GLU A 129 -0.30 1.95 3.91
N TYR A 130 -0.99 0.81 3.77
CA TYR A 130 -0.84 -0.13 2.65
C TYR A 130 -2.03 -1.08 2.56
N ILE A 131 -2.21 -1.68 1.38
CA ILE A 131 -3.13 -2.80 1.12
C ILE A 131 -2.36 -4.11 1.28
N HIS A 132 -2.95 -5.12 1.89
CA HIS A 132 -2.40 -6.47 1.97
C HIS A 132 -3.28 -7.45 1.20
N PHE A 133 -2.65 -8.20 0.30
CA PHE A 133 -3.24 -9.34 -0.37
C PHE A 133 -2.39 -10.58 -0.18
N THR A 134 -3.02 -11.74 -0.08
CA THR A 134 -2.29 -13.01 -0.15
C THR A 134 -2.06 -13.45 -1.59
N PRO A 135 -1.05 -14.29 -1.85
CA PRO A 135 -0.86 -14.89 -3.17
C PRO A 135 -2.10 -15.62 -3.67
N ASP A 136 -2.86 -16.28 -2.78
CA ASP A 136 -4.05 -17.05 -3.16
C ASP A 136 -5.23 -16.15 -3.54
N VAL A 137 -5.37 -14.97 -2.92
CA VAL A 137 -6.29 -13.92 -3.37
C VAL A 137 -5.91 -13.44 -4.76
N VAL A 138 -4.65 -13.02 -4.96
CA VAL A 138 -4.19 -12.48 -6.26
C VAL A 138 -4.28 -13.52 -7.38
N LEU A 139 -4.02 -14.79 -7.09
CA LEU A 139 -4.16 -15.90 -8.04
C LEU A 139 -5.63 -16.26 -8.34
N GLY A 140 -6.60 -15.64 -7.66
CA GLY A 140 -8.03 -15.87 -7.87
C GLY A 140 -8.58 -17.11 -7.17
N LYS A 141 -7.79 -17.82 -6.36
CA LYS A 141 -8.26 -19.02 -5.64
C LYS A 141 -9.33 -18.71 -4.61
N LYS A 142 -9.33 -17.47 -4.11
CA LYS A 142 -10.28 -16.94 -3.11
C LYS A 142 -11.42 -16.12 -3.71
N GLN A 143 -11.62 -16.17 -5.03
CA GLN A 143 -12.66 -15.39 -5.71
C GLN A 143 -14.08 -15.72 -5.25
N ASN A 144 -14.35 -16.96 -4.82
CA ASN A 144 -15.65 -17.33 -4.26
C ASN A 144 -15.91 -16.73 -2.87
N GLU A 145 -14.85 -16.36 -2.15
CA GLU A 145 -14.92 -15.81 -0.78
C GLU A 145 -14.98 -14.27 -0.83
N TYR A 146 -14.13 -13.64 -1.64
CA TYR A 146 -13.95 -12.17 -1.65
C TYR A 146 -14.39 -11.49 -2.96
N GLY A 147 -14.82 -12.26 -3.95
CA GLY A 147 -15.22 -11.73 -5.26
C GLY A 147 -14.04 -11.49 -6.22
N PRO A 148 -14.31 -10.86 -7.37
CA PRO A 148 -13.30 -10.57 -8.40
C PRO A 148 -12.18 -9.65 -7.87
N THR A 149 -10.92 -10.00 -8.18
CA THR A 149 -9.73 -9.31 -7.65
C THR A 149 -9.62 -7.85 -8.08
N ASP A 150 -10.12 -7.51 -9.25
CA ASP A 150 -10.16 -6.15 -9.78
C ASP A 150 -11.06 -5.23 -8.94
N ARG A 151 -12.21 -5.74 -8.52
CA ARG A 151 -13.17 -5.02 -7.67
C ARG A 151 -12.65 -4.90 -6.26
N LEU A 152 -12.04 -5.97 -5.76
CA LEU A 152 -11.38 -6.00 -4.47
C LEU A 152 -10.25 -4.97 -4.39
N LEU A 153 -9.43 -4.85 -5.44
CA LEU A 153 -8.41 -3.80 -5.51
C LEU A 153 -9.01 -2.41 -5.48
N VAL A 154 -10.13 -2.13 -6.17
CA VAL A 154 -10.76 -0.80 -6.12
C VAL A 154 -11.39 -0.50 -4.76
N HIS A 155 -11.97 -1.51 -4.11
CA HIS A 155 -12.49 -1.42 -2.75
C HIS A 155 -11.38 -1.05 -1.75
N GLU A 156 -10.29 -1.82 -1.73
CA GLU A 156 -9.13 -1.54 -0.87
C GLU A 156 -8.41 -0.24 -1.26
N TRP A 157 -8.38 0.10 -2.56
CA TRP A 157 -7.84 1.37 -3.01
C TRP A 157 -8.61 2.55 -2.45
N ALA A 158 -9.92 2.45 -2.29
CA ALA A 158 -10.73 3.51 -1.71
C ALA A 158 -10.38 3.74 -0.23
N HIS A 159 -10.23 2.67 0.56
CA HIS A 159 -9.69 2.74 1.92
C HIS A 159 -8.31 3.40 1.95
N LEU A 160 -7.39 2.94 1.09
CA LEU A 160 -6.02 3.42 1.05
C LEU A 160 -5.94 4.91 0.67
N ARG A 161 -6.61 5.31 -0.41
CA ARG A 161 -6.38 6.61 -1.05
C ARG A 161 -7.22 7.73 -0.46
N TRP A 162 -8.47 7.44 -0.10
CA TRP A 162 -9.43 8.45 0.37
C TRP A 162 -9.81 8.30 1.84
N GLY A 163 -9.34 7.25 2.52
CA GLY A 163 -9.62 7.07 3.93
C GLY A 163 -11.11 6.85 4.22
N VAL A 164 -11.85 6.25 3.28
CA VAL A 164 -13.24 5.82 3.51
C VAL A 164 -13.26 4.49 4.25
N PHE A 165 -14.43 4.11 4.77
CA PHE A 165 -14.66 2.85 5.48
C PHE A 165 -15.81 2.08 4.85
N ASP A 166 -15.97 0.83 5.30
CA ASP A 166 -17.07 -0.02 4.88
C ASP A 166 -18.43 0.54 5.28
N GLU A 167 -19.38 0.34 4.37
CA GLU A 167 -20.80 0.70 4.55
C GLU A 167 -21.61 -0.47 5.11
N TYR A 168 -20.97 -1.61 5.37
CA TYR A 168 -21.50 -2.73 6.15
C TYR A 168 -20.83 -2.79 7.54
N ASN A 169 -21.29 -3.70 8.39
CA ASN A 169 -20.68 -3.96 9.70
C ASN A 169 -20.91 -5.43 10.08
N ASP A 170 -19.84 -6.20 10.25
CA ASP A 170 -19.92 -7.62 10.59
C ASP A 170 -20.22 -7.88 12.08
N ASP A 171 -19.84 -6.95 12.97
CA ASP A 171 -20.09 -7.04 14.41
C ASP A 171 -21.53 -6.65 14.77
N GLU A 172 -22.07 -5.66 14.04
CA GLU A 172 -23.45 -5.20 14.15
C GLU A 172 -24.16 -5.36 12.79
N PRO A 173 -24.46 -6.60 12.35
CA PRO A 173 -25.01 -6.85 11.02
C PRO A 173 -26.51 -6.51 10.91
N PHE A 174 -27.17 -6.18 12.02
CA PHE A 174 -28.57 -5.74 12.06
C PHE A 174 -28.78 -4.64 13.10
N TYR A 175 -29.67 -3.70 12.81
CA TYR A 175 -30.08 -2.61 13.69
C TYR A 175 -31.60 -2.38 13.64
N SER A 176 -32.14 -1.69 14.64
CA SER A 176 -33.53 -1.25 14.65
C SER A 176 -33.60 0.17 14.09
N ALA A 177 -34.13 0.32 12.88
CA ALA A 177 -34.30 1.63 12.25
C ALA A 177 -35.35 2.49 12.99
N SER A 178 -35.39 3.78 12.68
CA SER A 178 -36.41 4.72 13.19
C SER A 178 -37.85 4.25 12.87
N SER A 179 -38.00 3.47 11.79
CA SER A 179 -39.23 2.78 11.37
C SER A 179 -39.69 1.64 12.30
N LYS A 180 -38.90 1.28 13.33
CA LYS A 180 -39.10 0.15 14.24
C LYS A 180 -39.07 -1.22 13.57
N ARG A 181 -38.52 -1.31 12.35
CA ARG A 181 -38.23 -2.58 11.67
C ARG A 181 -36.79 -3.00 11.96
N ILE A 182 -36.57 -4.31 12.01
CA ILE A 182 -35.22 -4.90 12.07
C ILE A 182 -34.67 -4.85 10.66
N GLU A 183 -33.62 -4.07 10.48
CA GLU A 183 -32.92 -3.95 9.21
C GLU A 183 -31.55 -4.59 9.37
N ALA A 184 -31.02 -5.16 8.30
CA ALA A 184 -29.61 -5.48 8.31
C ALA A 184 -28.81 -4.17 8.25
N THR A 185 -27.51 -4.20 8.50
CA THR A 185 -26.60 -3.07 8.17
C THR A 185 -26.40 -3.05 6.64
N ARG A 186 -27.55 -3.00 5.98
CA ARG A 186 -28.00 -3.04 4.58
C ARG A 186 -29.52 -2.83 4.66
N HIS A 187 -30.02 -1.75 4.10
CA HIS A 187 -31.41 -1.32 4.32
C HIS A 187 -32.45 -2.29 3.71
N ASP A 188 -33.59 -2.48 4.39
CA ASP A 188 -34.81 -3.21 3.96
C ASP A 188 -35.98 -2.25 3.68
N HIS A 189 -36.83 -2.63 2.74
CA HIS A 189 -37.82 -1.86 1.98
C HIS A 189 -38.74 -0.91 2.79
N LEU A 190 -38.68 0.40 2.49
CA LEU A 190 -39.82 1.13 1.88
C LEU A 190 -39.41 2.56 1.44
N HIS A 191 -39.30 2.75 0.12
CA HIS A 191 -39.27 4.01 -0.64
C HIS A 191 -38.16 5.05 -0.34
N PHE A 192 -37.45 5.39 -1.43
CA PHE A 192 -36.29 6.28 -1.63
C PHE A 192 -34.93 5.60 -1.42
N LEU A 193 -34.26 5.36 -2.57
CA LEU A 193 -33.02 4.59 -2.76
C LEU A 193 -32.03 4.81 -1.62
N GLN A 194 -31.60 3.73 -0.96
CA GLN A 194 -30.34 3.74 -0.21
C GLN A 194 -29.39 2.71 -0.86
N CYS A 195 -28.07 2.87 -0.74
CA CYS A 195 -27.09 2.14 -1.53
C CYS A 195 -27.28 0.64 -1.43
N SER A 196 -27.63 0.13 -0.25
CA SER A 196 -27.80 -1.29 0.00
C SER A 196 -29.23 -1.84 -0.25
N THR A 197 -30.27 -1.01 -0.49
CA THR A 197 -31.67 -1.49 -0.56
C THR A 197 -32.01 -2.32 -1.77
N GLY A 198 -31.42 -2.01 -2.93
CA GLY A 198 -31.80 -2.69 -4.16
C GLY A 198 -31.13 -4.06 -4.31
N ILE A 199 -30.26 -4.45 -3.37
CA ILE A 199 -29.65 -5.78 -3.34
C ILE A 199 -30.60 -6.77 -2.68
N THR A 200 -31.19 -7.63 -3.50
CA THR A 200 -32.12 -8.67 -3.02
C THR A 200 -31.37 -9.82 -2.38
N GLY A 201 -32.04 -10.56 -1.49
CA GLY A 201 -31.46 -11.78 -0.92
C GLY A 201 -32.21 -12.25 0.31
N VAL A 202 -31.58 -13.11 1.10
CA VAL A 202 -32.22 -13.76 2.26
C VAL A 202 -31.37 -13.70 3.52
N ASN A 203 -32.00 -13.38 4.64
CA ASN A 203 -31.39 -13.53 5.96
C ASN A 203 -31.44 -15.01 6.38
N ARG A 204 -30.27 -15.61 6.61
CA ARG A 204 -30.11 -17.01 7.02
C ARG A 204 -29.03 -17.18 8.07
N VAL A 205 -29.09 -18.28 8.78
CA VAL A 205 -28.03 -18.75 9.68
C VAL A 205 -27.37 -19.95 9.02
N TYR A 206 -26.08 -19.85 8.72
CA TYR A 206 -25.29 -20.97 8.22
C TYR A 206 -24.79 -21.81 9.40
N LYS A 207 -25.23 -23.06 9.50
CA LYS A 207 -24.76 -24.00 10.52
C LYS A 207 -24.29 -25.29 9.86
N CYS A 208 -23.07 -25.69 10.20
CA CYS A 208 -22.53 -27.00 9.82
C CYS A 208 -22.57 -27.94 11.03
N GLN A 209 -23.10 -29.15 10.84
CA GLN A 209 -22.99 -30.27 11.77
C GLN A 209 -22.32 -31.43 11.03
N GLY A 210 -21.08 -31.75 11.42
CA GLY A 210 -20.24 -32.69 10.67
C GLY A 210 -19.98 -32.18 9.26
N ASN A 211 -20.19 -33.04 8.25
CA ASN A 211 -20.01 -32.70 6.83
C ASN A 211 -21.27 -32.09 6.18
N SER A 212 -22.35 -31.84 6.93
CA SER A 212 -23.58 -31.26 6.40
C SER A 212 -23.76 -29.83 6.89
N CYS A 213 -23.97 -28.90 5.95
CA CYS A 213 -24.25 -27.51 6.24
C CYS A 213 -25.64 -27.12 5.75
N VAL A 214 -26.39 -26.43 6.61
CA VAL A 214 -27.78 -26.04 6.35
C VAL A 214 -27.97 -24.54 6.58
N PHE A 215 -28.80 -23.94 5.72
CA PHE A 215 -29.24 -22.54 5.84
C PHE A 215 -30.58 -22.49 6.55
N ASN A 216 -30.58 -22.09 7.82
CA ASN A 216 -31.80 -21.92 8.60
C ASN A 216 -32.34 -20.49 8.49
N LYS A 217 -33.66 -20.31 8.64
CA LYS A 217 -34.25 -18.97 8.77
C LYS A 217 -33.79 -18.32 10.07
N CYS A 218 -33.47 -17.03 10.03
CA CYS A 218 -33.11 -16.28 11.22
C CYS A 218 -34.28 -16.13 12.18
N LYS A 219 -34.01 -16.29 13.47
CA LYS A 219 -34.96 -16.04 14.55
C LYS A 219 -34.70 -14.68 15.18
N ILE A 220 -35.76 -14.05 15.69
CA ILE A 220 -35.66 -12.80 16.44
C ILE A 220 -35.35 -13.13 17.91
N ASP A 221 -34.33 -12.50 18.46
CA ASP A 221 -33.99 -12.58 19.88
C ASP A 221 -35.00 -11.73 20.69
N PRO A 222 -35.71 -12.33 21.66
CA PRO A 222 -36.75 -11.64 22.43
C PRO A 222 -36.22 -10.51 23.31
N LYS A 223 -34.92 -10.52 23.67
CA LYS A 223 -34.26 -9.51 24.52
C LYS A 223 -33.79 -8.31 23.70
N THR A 224 -33.04 -8.56 22.62
CA THR A 224 -32.47 -7.48 21.80
C THR A 224 -33.47 -6.93 20.78
N LYS A 225 -34.54 -7.69 20.48
CA LYS A 225 -35.48 -7.43 19.39
C LYS A 225 -34.80 -7.37 18.01
N LEU A 226 -33.59 -7.91 17.89
CA LEU A 226 -32.86 -8.07 16.63
C LEU A 226 -32.79 -9.55 16.23
N TYR A 227 -32.23 -9.86 15.06
CA TYR A 227 -31.95 -11.25 14.71
C TYR A 227 -30.91 -11.89 15.64
N GLU A 228 -30.95 -13.21 15.75
CA GLU A 228 -29.95 -13.99 16.48
C GLU A 228 -28.53 -13.70 15.97
N LYS A 229 -27.54 -13.76 16.87
CA LYS A 229 -26.15 -13.31 16.62
C LYS A 229 -25.50 -13.88 15.34
N ASN A 230 -25.84 -15.11 14.95
CA ASN A 230 -25.24 -15.78 13.79
C ASN A 230 -26.08 -15.62 12.51
N CYS A 231 -27.13 -14.82 12.53
CA CYS A 231 -27.84 -14.45 11.33
C CYS A 231 -26.91 -13.61 10.45
N GLN A 232 -26.93 -13.91 9.15
CA GLN A 232 -26.22 -13.15 8.13
C GLN A 232 -27.15 -12.97 6.94
N PHE A 233 -26.85 -11.96 6.14
CA PHE A 233 -27.50 -11.82 4.86
C PHE A 233 -26.71 -12.48 3.75
N PHE A 234 -27.44 -13.21 2.91
CA PHE A 234 -26.91 -13.80 1.70
C PHE A 234 -27.58 -13.10 0.51
N PRO A 235 -26.86 -12.25 -0.24
CA PRO A 235 -27.39 -11.63 -1.44
C PRO A 235 -27.71 -12.70 -2.50
N ASP A 236 -28.75 -12.45 -3.29
CA ASP A 236 -28.98 -13.25 -4.50
C ASP A 236 -27.81 -13.04 -5.47
N LYS A 237 -27.46 -14.09 -6.23
CA LYS A 237 -26.31 -14.03 -7.15
C LYS A 237 -26.51 -13.01 -8.27
N ASP A 238 -27.72 -12.96 -8.81
CA ASP A 238 -28.08 -12.06 -9.89
C ASP A 238 -28.71 -10.80 -9.30
N GLN A 239 -28.06 -9.67 -9.52
CA GLN A 239 -28.50 -8.36 -9.06
C GLN A 239 -28.57 -7.40 -10.24
N THR A 240 -29.53 -6.48 -10.21
CA THR A 240 -29.66 -5.41 -11.20
C THR A 240 -29.29 -4.04 -10.62
N GLU A 241 -29.24 -3.94 -9.29
CA GLU A 241 -29.00 -2.68 -8.60
C GLU A 241 -27.53 -2.25 -8.69
N LYS A 242 -27.33 -0.95 -8.95
CA LYS A 242 -26.01 -0.32 -8.97
C LYS A 242 -25.72 0.28 -7.59
N THR A 243 -25.29 -0.57 -6.68
CA THR A 243 -24.94 -0.20 -5.30
C THR A 243 -23.48 0.28 -5.17
N SER A 244 -23.04 0.44 -3.93
CA SER A 244 -21.74 0.91 -3.49
C SER A 244 -20.68 -0.18 -3.46
N ILE A 245 -19.50 0.15 -3.98
CA ILE A 245 -18.28 -0.65 -3.89
C ILE A 245 -17.89 -0.92 -2.42
N MET A 246 -18.18 0.02 -1.53
CA MET A 246 -17.86 -0.09 -0.09
C MET A 246 -18.89 -0.90 0.70
N PHE A 247 -19.89 -1.45 0.01
CA PHE A 247 -20.89 -2.33 0.62
C PHE A 247 -20.71 -3.80 0.21
N MET A 248 -20.69 -4.10 -1.10
CA MET A 248 -20.54 -5.47 -1.60
C MET A 248 -19.83 -5.51 -2.96
N GLN A 249 -18.51 -5.36 -2.94
CA GLN A 249 -17.63 -5.41 -4.11
C GLN A 249 -17.70 -6.72 -4.92
N GLY A 250 -18.13 -7.83 -4.30
CA GLY A 250 -18.23 -9.14 -4.97
C GLY A 250 -19.35 -9.30 -5.99
N ILE A 251 -20.36 -8.42 -5.98
CA ILE A 251 -21.54 -8.51 -6.86
C ILE A 251 -21.27 -7.77 -8.18
N THR A 252 -21.62 -8.37 -9.32
CA THR A 252 -21.26 -7.85 -10.67
C THR A 252 -21.93 -6.52 -11.03
N SER A 253 -23.14 -6.26 -10.54
CA SER A 253 -23.88 -5.01 -10.81
C SER A 253 -23.36 -3.79 -10.04
N VAL A 254 -22.50 -4.00 -9.04
CA VAL A 254 -21.90 -2.94 -8.21
C VAL A 254 -20.86 -2.21 -9.03
N VAL A 255 -21.08 -0.93 -9.32
CA VAL A 255 -20.20 -0.16 -10.21
C VAL A 255 -20.03 1.29 -9.77
N LYS A 256 -20.53 1.66 -8.58
CA LYS A 256 -20.54 3.05 -8.09
C LYS A 256 -20.14 3.10 -6.62
N PHE A 257 -19.86 4.31 -6.13
CA PHE A 257 -19.81 4.61 -4.70
C PHE A 257 -21.16 5.16 -4.23
N CYS A 258 -21.43 5.03 -2.93
CA CYS A 258 -22.65 5.57 -2.35
C CYS A 258 -22.62 7.09 -2.26
N ASN A 259 -23.69 7.77 -2.65
CA ASN A 259 -23.79 9.23 -2.61
C ASN A 259 -24.82 9.70 -1.59
N LYS A 260 -24.86 11.01 -1.36
CA LYS A 260 -25.78 11.62 -0.40
C LYS A 260 -27.24 11.27 -0.64
N GLN A 261 -27.68 11.13 -1.90
CA GLN A 261 -29.07 10.87 -2.22
C GLN A 261 -29.49 9.45 -1.85
N ASN A 262 -28.54 8.53 -1.78
CA ASN A 262 -28.78 7.14 -1.46
C ASN A 262 -27.98 6.62 -0.27
N HIS A 263 -27.49 7.49 0.61
CA HIS A 263 -26.77 7.03 1.79
C HIS A 263 -27.71 6.70 2.95
N ASN A 264 -27.38 5.64 3.68
CA ASN A 264 -28.11 5.28 4.89
C ASN A 264 -27.35 5.81 6.11
N GLU A 265 -27.78 6.95 6.64
CA GLU A 265 -27.17 7.57 7.82
C GLU A 265 -27.53 6.84 9.13
N GLU A 266 -28.59 6.02 9.17
CA GLU A 266 -29.02 5.29 10.37
C GLU A 266 -28.21 4.01 10.61
N ALA A 267 -27.62 3.44 9.55
CA ALA A 267 -26.84 2.20 9.64
C ALA A 267 -25.62 2.38 10.56
N PRO A 268 -25.33 1.43 11.47
CA PRO A 268 -24.18 1.54 12.36
C PRO A 268 -22.86 1.10 11.69
N SER A 269 -22.66 1.48 10.42
CA SER A 269 -21.45 1.19 9.64
C SER A 269 -20.24 1.95 10.16
N LEU A 270 -19.03 1.45 9.85
CA LEU A 270 -17.80 2.18 10.19
C LEU A 270 -17.73 3.52 9.46
N GLN A 271 -18.19 3.57 8.20
CA GLN A 271 -18.30 4.82 7.45
C GLN A 271 -19.11 5.87 8.23
N ASN A 272 -20.28 5.54 8.73
CA ASN A 272 -21.09 6.49 9.49
C ASN A 272 -20.44 6.90 10.80
N LYS A 273 -19.92 5.93 11.55
CA LYS A 273 -19.28 6.14 12.85
C LYS A 273 -18.01 7.00 12.75
N LYS A 274 -17.28 6.94 11.62
CA LYS A 274 -15.97 7.58 11.45
C LYS A 274 -15.98 8.82 10.55
N CYS A 275 -16.92 8.92 9.61
CA CYS A 275 -16.98 9.99 8.62
C CYS A 275 -18.14 10.97 8.85
N GLU A 276 -18.64 11.08 10.09
CA GLU A 276 -19.73 11.98 10.46
C GLU A 276 -20.99 11.74 9.62
N PHE A 277 -21.37 10.46 9.44
CA PHE A 277 -22.53 10.03 8.66
C PHE A 277 -22.48 10.37 7.17
N ARG A 278 -21.36 10.88 6.65
CA ARG A 278 -21.21 11.19 5.22
C ARG A 278 -21.06 9.92 4.39
N SER A 279 -21.65 9.95 3.21
CA SER A 279 -21.50 8.88 2.22
C SER A 279 -20.05 8.75 1.72
N THR A 280 -19.69 7.58 1.22
CA THR A 280 -18.35 7.34 0.66
C THR A 280 -18.05 8.28 -0.51
N TRP A 281 -19.02 8.56 -1.38
CA TRP A 281 -18.86 9.51 -2.48
C TRP A 281 -18.71 10.95 -2.02
N GLU A 282 -19.37 11.38 -0.93
CA GLU A 282 -19.15 12.73 -0.38
C GLU A 282 -17.71 12.90 0.10
N VAL A 283 -17.11 11.87 0.69
CA VAL A 283 -15.69 11.89 1.07
C VAL A 283 -14.80 11.94 -0.19
N ILE A 284 -15.04 11.06 -1.15
CA ILE A 284 -14.25 10.97 -2.39
C ILE A 284 -14.33 12.25 -3.24
N SER A 285 -15.53 12.79 -3.44
CA SER A 285 -15.76 13.97 -4.28
C SER A 285 -15.23 15.27 -3.66
N ASN A 286 -15.05 15.30 -2.34
CA ASN A 286 -14.41 16.42 -1.63
C ASN A 286 -12.88 16.28 -1.53
N SER A 287 -12.30 15.15 -1.96
CA SER A 287 -10.86 14.91 -1.89
C SER A 287 -10.04 15.84 -2.80
N GLU A 288 -8.76 16.02 -2.48
CA GLU A 288 -7.83 16.80 -3.32
C GLU A 288 -7.70 16.22 -4.74
N ASP A 289 -7.76 14.89 -4.86
CA ASP A 289 -7.72 14.19 -6.15
C ASP A 289 -8.87 14.64 -7.07
N PHE A 290 -10.08 14.79 -6.52
CA PHE A 290 -11.27 15.20 -7.26
C PHE A 290 -11.25 16.68 -7.62
N LYS A 291 -10.83 17.54 -6.69
CA LYS A 291 -10.69 18.99 -6.91
C LYS A 291 -9.69 19.34 -8.03
N ASN A 292 -8.65 18.52 -8.19
CA ASN A 292 -7.57 18.73 -9.15
C ASN A 292 -7.79 18.04 -10.51
N THR A 293 -8.95 17.42 -10.74
CA THR A 293 -9.23 16.69 -11.98
C THR A 293 -10.57 17.06 -12.59
N THR A 294 -10.71 16.77 -13.89
CA THR A 294 -11.96 16.85 -14.63
C THR A 294 -12.27 15.49 -15.27
N PRO A 295 -13.53 15.16 -15.57
CA PRO A 295 -13.86 13.90 -16.23
C PRO A 295 -13.21 13.80 -17.62
N MET A 296 -12.73 12.62 -17.97
CA MET A 296 -12.16 12.34 -19.28
C MET A 296 -13.26 11.95 -20.29
N VAL A 297 -13.13 12.48 -21.50
CA VAL A 297 -14.00 12.12 -22.63
C VAL A 297 -13.56 10.77 -23.21
N GLU A 298 -12.28 10.62 -23.47
CA GLU A 298 -11.69 9.40 -24.02
C GLU A 298 -11.46 8.34 -22.94
N SER A 299 -11.36 7.08 -23.36
CA SER A 299 -11.01 5.98 -22.48
C SER A 299 -9.54 6.08 -22.05
N PRO A 300 -9.20 5.74 -20.80
CA PRO A 300 -7.83 5.83 -20.32
C PRO A 300 -6.94 4.77 -20.99
N PRO A 301 -5.63 5.05 -21.14
CA PRO A 301 -4.68 4.05 -21.59
C PRO A 301 -4.53 2.91 -20.56
N SER A 302 -4.15 1.72 -21.02
CA SER A 302 -3.82 0.61 -20.12
C SER A 302 -2.61 0.95 -19.22
N PRO A 303 -2.57 0.46 -17.98
CA PRO A 303 -1.45 0.72 -17.08
C PRO A 303 -0.12 0.22 -17.65
N VAL A 304 0.95 0.99 -17.42
CA VAL A 304 2.31 0.63 -17.78
C VAL A 304 3.00 0.01 -16.57
N PHE A 305 3.52 -1.21 -16.75
CA PHE A 305 4.17 -1.98 -15.69
C PHE A 305 5.70 -1.94 -15.79
N SER A 306 6.35 -1.71 -14.66
CA SER A 306 7.80 -1.89 -14.50
C SER A 306 8.09 -3.05 -13.55
N LEU A 307 8.80 -4.07 -14.02
CA LEU A 307 9.25 -5.18 -13.18
C LEU A 307 10.61 -4.84 -12.57
N LEU A 308 10.63 -4.65 -11.26
CA LEU A 308 11.82 -4.24 -10.51
C LEU A 308 12.19 -5.38 -9.57
N ARG A 309 13.40 -5.94 -9.67
CA ARG A 309 13.86 -6.94 -8.70
C ARG A 309 14.72 -6.29 -7.66
N ILE A 310 14.37 -6.48 -6.38
CA ILE A 310 15.22 -6.10 -5.26
C ILE A 310 16.55 -6.82 -5.47
N ARG A 311 17.62 -6.04 -5.58
CA ARG A 311 18.98 -6.55 -5.62
C ARG A 311 19.67 -6.03 -4.38
N ASP A 312 20.65 -6.79 -3.95
CA ASP A 312 21.71 -6.34 -3.07
C ASP A 312 22.17 -4.94 -3.48
N ARG A 313 21.95 -3.97 -2.58
CA ARG A 313 22.42 -2.62 -2.79
C ARG A 313 23.94 -2.64 -2.64
N ILE A 314 24.67 -2.39 -3.72
CA ILE A 314 26.14 -2.28 -3.69
C ILE A 314 26.51 -0.81 -3.60
N LEU A 315 27.34 -0.46 -2.61
CA LEU A 315 27.91 0.87 -2.37
C LEU A 315 29.42 0.73 -2.18
N CYS A 316 30.20 1.71 -2.65
CA CYS A 316 31.62 1.81 -2.33
C CYS A 316 31.93 3.24 -1.88
N LEU A 317 32.49 3.39 -0.67
CA LEU A 317 33.00 4.68 -0.21
C LEU A 317 34.37 4.92 -0.83
N VAL A 318 34.52 6.00 -1.58
CA VAL A 318 35.80 6.44 -2.16
C VAL A 318 36.23 7.70 -1.43
N LEU A 319 37.16 7.55 -0.48
CA LEU A 319 37.49 8.56 0.52
C LEU A 319 38.84 9.22 0.21
N ASP A 320 38.83 10.55 0.08
CA ASP A 320 40.04 11.35 -0.10
C ASP A 320 40.81 11.44 1.22
N LYS A 321 42.08 11.03 1.19
CA LYS A 321 43.03 11.22 2.30
C LYS A 321 44.30 11.98 1.87
N SER A 322 44.22 12.77 0.80
CA SER A 322 45.28 13.64 0.32
C SER A 322 45.73 14.65 1.38
N GLY A 323 46.93 15.21 1.24
CA GLY A 323 47.47 16.17 2.21
C GLY A 323 46.56 17.37 2.48
N SER A 324 45.76 17.78 1.47
CA SER A 324 44.78 18.87 1.58
C SER A 324 43.67 18.60 2.61
N MET A 325 43.43 17.32 2.96
CA MET A 325 42.45 16.89 3.96
C MET A 325 42.95 17.09 5.40
N GLY A 326 44.25 17.29 5.60
CA GLY A 326 44.83 17.61 6.90
C GLY A 326 44.50 19.03 7.38
N GLY A 327 44.20 19.93 6.44
CA GLY A 327 43.81 21.31 6.76
C GLY A 327 42.36 21.42 7.25
N TYR A 328 42.10 22.45 8.07
CA TYR A 328 40.75 22.85 8.52
C TYR A 328 39.87 21.71 9.08
N ASN A 329 40.49 20.67 9.66
CA ASN A 329 39.80 19.51 10.21
C ASN A 329 38.91 18.77 9.17
N ARG A 330 39.23 18.86 7.87
CA ARG A 330 38.43 18.29 6.76
C ARG A 330 38.32 16.77 6.86
N LEU A 331 39.44 16.08 7.11
CA LEU A 331 39.48 14.63 7.27
C LEU A 331 38.52 14.15 8.35
N ASN A 332 38.54 14.78 9.52
CA ASN A 332 37.66 14.42 10.64
C ASN A 332 36.18 14.66 10.29
N ARG A 333 35.84 15.78 9.64
CA ARG A 333 34.46 16.05 9.21
C ARG A 333 33.96 15.01 8.20
N MET A 334 34.81 14.64 7.24
CA MET A 334 34.49 13.55 6.30
C MET A 334 34.28 12.23 7.05
N ASN A 335 35.17 11.88 7.99
CA ASN A 335 35.05 10.66 8.78
C ASN A 335 33.78 10.64 9.66
N GLN A 336 33.37 11.78 10.23
CA GLN A 336 32.12 11.88 10.97
C GLN A 336 30.91 11.62 10.07
N ALA A 337 30.88 12.21 8.87
CA ALA A 337 29.81 11.99 7.90
C ALA A 337 29.79 10.52 7.42
N ALA A 338 30.96 9.94 7.10
CA ALA A 338 31.09 8.56 6.69
C ALA A 338 30.65 7.60 7.81
N LYS A 339 31.05 7.87 9.06
CA LYS A 339 30.63 7.09 10.24
C LYS A 339 29.11 7.15 10.43
N TYR A 340 28.52 8.34 10.37
CA TYR A 340 27.06 8.48 10.46
C TYR A 340 26.36 7.71 9.33
N PHE A 341 26.82 7.86 8.09
CA PHE A 341 26.26 7.16 6.94
C PHE A 341 26.32 5.63 7.09
N LEU A 342 27.48 5.09 7.47
CA LEU A 342 27.69 3.66 7.70
C LEU A 342 26.85 3.10 8.84
N LEU A 343 26.67 3.87 9.92
CA LEU A 343 25.92 3.41 11.10
C LEU A 343 24.40 3.58 10.95
N GLN A 344 23.95 4.65 10.30
CA GLN A 344 22.54 5.08 10.35
C GLN A 344 21.81 5.01 9.01
N ALA A 345 22.50 5.25 7.89
CA ALA A 345 21.85 5.40 6.58
C ALA A 345 21.91 4.13 5.73
N VAL A 346 22.99 3.36 5.84
CA VAL A 346 23.13 2.09 5.12
C VAL A 346 22.13 1.07 5.70
N GLN A 347 21.32 0.45 4.86
CA GLN A 347 20.34 -0.57 5.27
C GLN A 347 21.00 -1.96 5.38
N ASN A 348 20.46 -2.83 6.23
CA ASN A 348 20.89 -4.23 6.27
C ASN A 348 20.68 -4.91 4.90
N GLY A 349 21.55 -5.86 4.55
CA GLY A 349 21.62 -6.50 3.23
C GLY A 349 22.45 -5.72 2.19
N THR A 350 22.79 -4.45 2.45
CA THR A 350 23.64 -3.65 1.54
C THR A 350 25.08 -4.17 1.55
N TRP A 351 25.69 -4.36 0.40
CA TRP A 351 27.12 -4.61 0.26
C TRP A 351 27.90 -3.31 0.21
N VAL A 352 28.89 -3.16 1.09
CA VAL A 352 29.69 -1.94 1.21
C VAL A 352 31.17 -2.26 1.03
N GLY A 353 31.81 -1.53 0.11
CA GLY A 353 33.26 -1.49 -0.06
C GLY A 353 33.84 -0.15 0.39
N MET A 354 35.16 -0.10 0.57
CA MET A 354 35.85 1.13 0.95
C MET A 354 37.21 1.22 0.26
N VAL A 355 37.45 2.36 -0.38
CA VAL A 355 38.69 2.73 -1.04
C VAL A 355 39.18 4.06 -0.47
N HIS A 356 40.45 4.11 -0.11
CA HIS A 356 41.12 5.38 0.21
C HIS A 356 41.96 5.80 -0.98
N PHE A 357 42.00 7.10 -1.27
CA PHE A 357 42.88 7.62 -2.30
C PHE A 357 43.65 8.87 -1.85
N ASP A 358 44.87 8.98 -2.35
CA ASP A 358 45.75 10.15 -2.29
C ASP A 358 46.42 10.30 -3.66
N SER A 359 47.75 10.24 -3.77
CA SER A 359 48.46 10.04 -5.04
C SER A 359 48.09 8.71 -5.70
N THR A 360 47.74 7.69 -4.90
CA THR A 360 47.36 6.34 -5.35
C THR A 360 46.07 5.89 -4.66
N ALA A 361 45.45 4.81 -5.12
CA ALA A 361 44.25 4.24 -4.51
C ALA A 361 44.53 2.90 -3.82
N ASN A 362 43.90 2.69 -2.67
CA ASN A 362 44.06 1.50 -1.85
C ASN A 362 42.67 1.00 -1.41
N ILE A 363 42.35 -0.25 -1.74
CA ILE A 363 41.15 -0.93 -1.27
C ILE A 363 41.34 -1.26 0.21
N LYS A 364 40.52 -0.68 1.08
CA LYS A 364 40.55 -0.90 2.53
C LYS A 364 39.57 -1.96 2.97
N SER A 365 38.44 -2.05 2.29
CA SER A 365 37.52 -3.16 2.43
C SER A 365 37.03 -3.55 1.05
N LYS A 366 37.11 -4.85 0.75
CA LYS A 366 36.30 -5.42 -0.32
C LYS A 366 34.81 -5.30 0.05
N LEU A 367 33.93 -5.60 -0.89
CA LEU A 367 32.49 -5.64 -0.63
C LEU A 367 32.20 -6.63 0.52
N ILE A 368 31.66 -6.11 1.61
CA ILE A 368 31.11 -6.91 2.71
C ILE A 368 29.62 -6.59 2.86
N GLN A 369 28.80 -7.61 3.13
CA GLN A 369 27.37 -7.40 3.34
C GLN A 369 27.11 -6.92 4.76
N ILE A 370 26.31 -5.86 4.90
CA ILE A 370 25.90 -5.34 6.20
C ILE A 370 24.75 -6.18 6.73
N ILE A 371 25.06 -7.13 7.60
CA ILE A 371 24.06 -7.98 8.26
C ILE A 371 23.77 -7.53 9.69
N SER A 372 24.74 -6.90 10.35
CA SER A 372 24.66 -6.48 11.75
C SER A 372 25.48 -5.23 12.04
N THR A 373 25.54 -4.84 13.30
CA THR A 373 26.40 -3.73 13.77
C THR A 373 27.89 -4.06 13.65
N ASN A 374 28.28 -5.34 13.59
CA ASN A 374 29.68 -5.75 13.52
C ASN A 374 30.35 -5.27 12.23
N GLU A 375 29.72 -5.52 11.09
CA GLU A 375 30.25 -5.12 9.77
C GLU A 375 30.33 -3.60 9.64
N ARG A 376 29.35 -2.89 10.22
CA ARG A 376 29.35 -1.43 10.27
C ARG A 376 30.56 -0.92 11.07
N ASN A 377 30.82 -1.50 12.24
CA ASN A 377 31.97 -1.13 13.07
C ASN A 377 33.30 -1.45 12.39
N MET A 378 33.42 -2.57 11.68
CA MET A 378 34.61 -2.89 10.88
C MET A 378 34.91 -1.82 9.83
N LEU A 379 33.90 -1.35 9.10
CA LEU A 379 34.06 -0.27 8.12
C LEU A 379 34.39 1.08 8.77
N VAL A 380 33.75 1.41 9.89
CA VAL A 380 34.05 2.64 10.65
C VAL A 380 35.49 2.65 11.15
N ASN A 381 36.00 1.51 11.63
CA ASN A 381 37.38 1.39 12.08
C ASN A 381 38.39 1.45 10.92
N SER A 382 37.93 1.24 9.68
CA SER A 382 38.74 1.30 8.47
C SER A 382 38.88 2.71 7.90
N LEU A 383 38.20 3.72 8.47
CA LEU A 383 38.25 5.12 8.01
C LEU A 383 39.67 5.70 8.10
N PRO A 384 40.02 6.68 7.23
CA PRO A 384 41.38 7.20 7.15
C PRO A 384 41.77 8.01 8.40
N THR A 385 42.92 7.68 8.99
CA THR A 385 43.41 8.31 10.23
C THR A 385 44.36 9.49 9.99
N ALA A 386 45.02 9.52 8.83
CA ALA A 386 45.99 10.55 8.47
C ALA A 386 45.82 11.01 7.03
N ALA A 387 46.11 12.28 6.79
CA ALA A 387 46.09 12.94 5.48
C ALA A 387 47.51 13.16 4.98
N SER A 388 47.80 12.72 3.75
CA SER A 388 49.14 12.81 3.16
C SER A 388 49.09 12.63 1.63
N GLY A 389 50.15 13.06 0.94
CA GLY A 389 50.29 12.82 -0.50
C GLY A 389 49.45 13.75 -1.38
N GLY A 390 49.48 13.47 -2.68
CA GLY A 390 48.69 14.18 -3.70
C GLY A 390 47.25 13.70 -3.77
N THR A 391 46.57 13.97 -4.89
CA THR A 391 45.16 13.65 -5.09
C THR A 391 44.93 13.04 -6.46
N SER A 392 44.32 11.85 -6.52
CA SER A 392 43.99 11.13 -7.75
C SER A 392 42.64 10.43 -7.61
N ILE A 393 41.56 11.19 -7.81
CA ILE A 393 40.19 10.66 -7.79
C ILE A 393 39.97 9.58 -8.85
N CYS A 394 40.61 9.70 -10.02
CA CYS A 394 40.53 8.71 -11.09
C CYS A 394 41.05 7.34 -10.64
N ALA A 395 42.15 7.30 -9.87
CA ALA A 395 42.64 6.06 -9.29
C ALA A 395 41.64 5.50 -8.27
N GLY A 396 41.06 6.35 -7.43
CA GLY A 396 40.05 5.97 -6.44
C GLY A 396 38.81 5.34 -7.08
N ILE A 397 38.25 5.97 -8.13
CA ILE A 397 37.09 5.44 -8.85
C ILE A 397 37.43 4.13 -9.55
N LYS A 398 38.60 4.01 -10.22
CA LYS A 398 39.02 2.76 -10.87
C LYS A 398 39.15 1.61 -9.87
N ALA A 399 39.72 1.85 -8.69
CA ALA A 399 39.84 0.84 -7.64
C ALA A 399 38.47 0.46 -7.03
N ALA A 400 37.49 1.36 -7.05
CA ALA A 400 36.14 1.08 -6.54
C ALA A 400 35.33 0.13 -7.43
N PHE A 401 35.71 -0.03 -8.70
CA PHE A 401 35.11 -0.98 -9.65
C PHE A 401 35.82 -2.36 -9.67
N GLN A 402 36.90 -2.52 -8.90
CA GLN A 402 37.60 -3.80 -8.69
C GLN A 402 36.99 -4.53 -7.49
#